data_AF-A0A0Q9W410-F1
#
_entry.id   AF-A0A0Q9W410-F1
#
_cell.length_a   1.000
_cell.length_b   1.000
_cell.length_c   1.000
_cell.angle_alpha   90.00
_cell.angle_beta   90.00
_cell.angle_gamma   90.00
#
_symmetry.space_group_name_H-M   'P 1'
#
loop_
_entity.id
_entity.type
_entity.pdbx_description
1 polymer ?
#
loop_
_entity_poly.entity_id
_entity_poly.type
_entity_poly.pdbx_seq_one_letter_code
_entity_poly.pdbx_strand_id
1 'polypeptide(L)'
;MCDLNELWLNVLKIFPILGGEVTFPPDPIKDEVFENVYRQMSNMGIAKTITSILDMEVESAIRNVLVPKFWKHFISEGEPHKVKHDMNIAAFTDTNALFFTFIYAIDELYDAYQCLEMIKPRLFYLNQSANSTSNLNTKITLHNALLAQLPPSFNNFVCDFYCVHFRLFTKDSTLSLNTLDSEVFTELPCSGCNVDLDQCCCQKLTEMVNATNMKLLKMGLIDRLAGSALTALIKVKIKEHINDTCVGIFDRSHLKQLETWINDVVMIWLTSIFTEWKSRDDISQEKIPKSVQAFKVKLTYFMYETFAQNVISQFFSIIIDYPDSSPAIDDLKICMEKIDMRVYLTESLRSSLEARILHPGVNTMDILTGNSYGSNKGLLTKTHRYSKASCHWSD
;
A
#
# COMPACT_ATOMS: atom_id res chain seq x y z
N MET A 1 6.03 44.10 -40.04
CA MET A 1 7.09 43.11 -39.74
C MET A 1 6.69 42.46 -38.44
N CYS A 2 6.51 41.15 -38.37
CA CYS A 2 6.27 40.49 -37.08
C CYS A 2 7.57 40.59 -36.28
N ASP A 3 7.54 41.22 -35.11
CA ASP A 3 8.67 41.19 -34.20
C ASP A 3 8.77 39.77 -33.61
N LEU A 4 9.72 39.00 -34.13
CA LEU A 4 9.95 37.61 -33.73
C LEU A 4 10.25 37.48 -32.23
N ASN A 5 10.82 38.52 -31.60
CA ASN A 5 11.08 38.54 -30.16
C ASN A 5 9.79 38.71 -29.36
N GLU A 6 8.87 39.55 -29.81
CA GLU A 6 7.57 39.74 -29.18
C GLU A 6 6.70 38.48 -29.32
N LEU A 7 6.76 37.83 -30.49
CA LEU A 7 6.10 36.55 -30.74
C LEU A 7 6.66 35.46 -29.80
N TRP A 8 7.99 35.34 -29.67
CA TRP A 8 8.63 34.37 -28.77
C TRP A 8 8.34 34.64 -27.29
N LEU A 9 8.30 35.90 -26.86
CA LEU A 9 7.90 36.27 -25.49
C LEU A 9 6.45 35.89 -25.19
N ASN A 10 5.55 36.05 -26.17
CA ASN A 10 4.16 35.61 -26.02
C ASN A 10 4.05 34.07 -25.99
N VAL A 11 4.93 33.36 -26.71
CA VAL A 11 5.02 31.90 -26.66
C VAL A 11 5.51 31.41 -25.30
N LEU A 12 6.51 32.06 -24.71
CA LEU A 12 6.99 31.75 -23.36
C LEU A 12 5.92 32.03 -22.29
N LYS A 13 5.11 33.08 -22.47
CA LYS A 13 3.94 33.33 -21.60
C LYS A 13 2.88 32.24 -21.73
N ILE A 14 2.68 31.70 -22.93
CA ILE A 14 1.69 30.65 -23.19
C ILE A 14 2.20 29.27 -22.73
N PHE A 15 3.50 29.02 -22.90
CA PHE A 15 4.19 27.77 -22.58
C PHE A 15 5.43 28.05 -21.72
N PRO A 16 5.26 28.23 -20.40
CA PRO A 16 6.37 28.50 -19.47
C PRO A 16 7.46 27.42 -19.47
N ILE A 17 7.08 26.18 -19.85
CA ILE A 17 7.97 25.02 -19.97
C ILE A 17 9.13 25.29 -20.94
N LEU A 18 8.91 26.07 -22.01
CA LEU A 18 9.98 26.43 -22.96
C LEU A 18 11.03 27.38 -22.35
N GLY A 19 10.71 28.03 -21.23
CA GLY A 19 11.64 28.83 -20.42
C GLY A 19 12.35 28.01 -19.33
N GLY A 20 12.06 26.71 -19.23
CA GLY A 20 12.61 25.83 -18.19
C GLY A 20 11.87 25.85 -16.85
N GLU A 21 10.76 26.60 -16.74
CA GLU A 21 9.96 26.67 -15.52
C GLU A 21 8.64 25.89 -15.66
N VAL A 22 8.38 25.00 -14.69
CA VAL A 22 7.06 24.36 -14.50
C VAL A 22 6.30 25.17 -13.46
N THR A 23 5.98 26.42 -13.79
CA THR A 23 5.25 27.36 -12.93
C THR A 23 3.89 27.67 -13.55
N PHE A 24 2.89 27.95 -12.69
CA PHE A 24 1.63 28.50 -13.15
C PHE A 24 1.91 29.84 -13.86
N PRO A 25 1.35 30.09 -15.06
CA PRO A 25 1.47 31.40 -15.67
C PRO A 25 0.86 32.45 -14.71
N PRO A 26 1.56 33.58 -14.45
CA PRO A 26 1.17 34.55 -13.43
C PRO A 26 -0.17 35.26 -13.73
N ASP A 27 -0.64 35.24 -14.97
CA ASP A 27 -1.93 35.78 -15.40
C ASP A 27 -2.71 34.76 -16.25
N PRO A 28 -4.05 34.72 -16.16
CA PRO A 28 -4.87 33.92 -17.07
C PRO A 28 -4.68 34.44 -18.49
N ILE A 29 -3.99 33.65 -19.31
CA ILE A 29 -3.70 33.97 -20.71
C ILE A 29 -5.03 34.06 -21.46
N LYS A 30 -5.37 35.26 -21.95
CA LYS A 30 -6.56 35.51 -22.78
C LYS A 30 -6.46 34.73 -24.09
N ASP A 31 -7.55 34.06 -24.48
CA ASP A 31 -7.60 33.22 -25.70
C ASP A 31 -7.28 34.01 -26.99
N GLU A 32 -7.53 35.32 -26.99
CA GLU A 32 -7.17 36.24 -28.07
C GLU A 32 -5.66 36.30 -28.35
N VAL A 33 -4.82 36.20 -27.30
CA VAL A 33 -3.35 36.21 -27.43
C VAL A 33 -2.87 34.89 -28.01
N PHE A 34 -3.51 33.78 -27.61
CA PHE A 34 -3.22 32.45 -28.14
C PHE A 34 -3.56 32.34 -29.62
N GLU A 35 -4.74 32.82 -30.04
CA GLU A 35 -5.18 32.81 -31.45
C GLU A 35 -4.31 33.70 -32.35
N ASN A 36 -3.83 34.84 -31.84
CA ASN A 36 -2.94 35.72 -32.61
C ASN A 36 -1.54 35.09 -32.82
N VAL A 37 -0.96 34.52 -31.76
CA VAL A 37 0.31 33.78 -31.84
C VAL A 37 0.16 32.57 -32.77
N TYR A 38 -0.95 31.85 -32.67
CA TYR A 38 -1.27 30.72 -33.53
C TYR A 38 -1.37 31.11 -35.01
N ARG A 39 -2.13 32.16 -35.34
CA ARG A 39 -2.25 32.66 -36.73
C ARG A 39 -0.89 33.02 -37.31
N GLN A 40 -0.02 33.66 -36.52
CA GLN A 40 1.33 34.00 -36.96
C GLN A 40 2.23 32.76 -37.13
N MET A 41 2.12 31.77 -36.25
CA MET A 41 2.86 30.50 -36.36
C MET A 41 2.44 29.62 -37.53
N SER A 42 1.14 29.52 -37.80
CA SER A 42 0.60 28.78 -38.95
C SER A 42 0.99 29.43 -40.27
N ASN A 43 1.00 30.76 -40.33
CA ASN A 43 1.47 31.50 -41.51
C ASN A 43 2.96 31.27 -41.79
N MET A 44 3.78 30.95 -40.77
CA MET A 44 5.20 30.66 -40.90
C MET A 44 5.51 29.16 -41.09
N GLY A 45 4.51 28.28 -40.95
CA GLY A 45 4.69 26.81 -41.05
C GLY A 45 5.49 26.17 -39.90
N ILE A 46 5.76 26.90 -38.81
CA ILE A 46 6.62 26.47 -37.69
C ILE A 46 5.84 25.65 -36.64
N ALA A 47 4.50 25.66 -36.72
CA ALA A 47 3.62 25.00 -35.75
C ALA A 47 4.00 23.54 -35.46
N LYS A 48 4.34 22.74 -36.48
CA LYS A 48 4.77 21.34 -36.31
C LYS A 48 6.06 21.20 -35.50
N THR A 49 7.07 22.00 -35.83
CA THR A 49 8.37 21.98 -35.16
C THR A 49 8.25 22.42 -33.71
N ILE A 50 7.47 23.46 -33.43
CA ILE A 50 7.22 23.93 -32.06
C ILE A 50 6.47 22.89 -31.25
N THR A 51 5.48 22.20 -31.84
CA THR A 51 4.78 21.13 -31.13
C THR A 51 5.70 19.97 -30.77
N SER A 52 6.59 19.55 -31.69
CA SER A 52 7.59 18.52 -31.37
C SER A 52 8.60 18.98 -30.32
N ILE A 53 9.01 20.25 -30.34
CA ILE A 53 9.88 20.82 -29.30
C ILE A 53 9.16 20.86 -27.96
N LEU A 54 7.89 21.28 -27.92
CA LEU A 54 7.07 21.29 -26.71
C LEU A 54 6.90 19.89 -26.13
N ASP A 55 6.65 18.87 -26.96
CA ASP A 55 6.57 17.49 -26.49
C ASP A 55 7.90 17.04 -25.86
N MET A 56 9.04 17.30 -26.51
CA MET A 56 10.36 16.98 -25.96
C MET A 56 10.68 17.74 -24.67
N GLU A 57 10.32 19.02 -24.59
CA GLU A 57 10.56 19.85 -23.41
C GLU A 57 9.66 19.45 -22.24
N VAL A 58 8.41 19.02 -22.49
CA VAL A 58 7.55 18.45 -21.43
C VAL A 58 8.16 17.16 -20.90
N GLU A 59 8.64 16.27 -21.77
CA GLU A 59 9.31 15.04 -21.32
C GLU A 59 10.61 15.33 -20.54
N SER A 60 11.40 16.30 -20.99
CA SER A 60 12.63 16.75 -20.33
C SER A 60 12.33 17.38 -18.97
N ALA A 61 11.34 18.27 -18.88
CA ALA A 61 10.94 18.92 -17.64
C ALA A 61 10.43 17.90 -16.61
N ILE A 62 9.62 16.92 -17.05
CA ILE A 62 9.19 15.81 -16.20
C ILE A 62 10.41 15.04 -15.67
N ARG A 63 11.31 14.60 -16.56
CA ARG A 63 12.42 13.70 -16.20
C ARG A 63 13.54 14.36 -15.40
N ASN A 64 13.89 15.60 -15.73
CA ASN A 64 15.11 16.26 -15.25
C ASN A 64 14.85 17.33 -14.19
N VAL A 65 13.61 17.83 -14.07
CA VAL A 65 13.27 18.88 -13.10
C VAL A 65 12.27 18.36 -12.07
N LEU A 66 11.09 17.93 -12.52
CA LEU A 66 9.97 17.60 -11.65
C LEU A 66 10.22 16.31 -10.85
N VAL A 67 10.65 15.23 -11.50
CA VAL A 67 10.93 13.95 -10.84
C VAL A 67 12.09 14.04 -9.84
N PRO A 68 13.26 14.63 -10.18
CA PRO A 68 14.34 14.82 -9.21
C PRO A 68 13.94 15.70 -8.03
N LYS A 69 13.16 16.77 -8.26
CA LYS A 69 12.66 17.64 -7.19
C LYS A 69 11.74 16.87 -6.23
N PHE A 70 10.85 16.03 -6.77
CA PHE A 70 10.03 15.13 -5.97
C PHE A 70 10.87 14.15 -5.15
N TRP A 71 11.87 13.50 -5.76
CA TRP A 71 12.69 12.51 -5.07
C TRP A 71 13.62 13.07 -4.00
N LYS A 72 14.02 14.34 -4.09
CA LYS A 72 14.78 15.02 -3.04
C LYS A 72 14.09 14.97 -1.67
N HIS A 73 12.76 14.95 -1.62
CA HIS A 73 12.01 14.83 -0.36
C HIS A 73 12.19 13.49 0.35
N PHE A 74 12.65 12.45 -0.38
CA PHE A 74 12.76 11.08 0.12
C PHE A 74 14.22 10.61 0.27
N ILE A 75 15.18 11.43 -0.17
CA ILE A 75 16.61 11.18 -0.07
C ILE A 75 17.16 12.11 1.02
N SER A 76 16.93 11.79 2.29
CA SER A 76 17.56 12.53 3.39
C SER A 76 18.87 11.85 3.78
N GLU A 77 19.99 12.44 3.37
CA GLU A 77 21.16 12.52 4.25
C GLU A 77 20.94 13.74 5.16
N GLY A 78 20.57 13.51 6.42
CA GLY A 78 20.61 14.52 7.48
C GLY A 78 19.34 15.35 7.69
N GLU A 79 18.84 15.25 8.92
CA GLU A 79 17.82 16.06 9.62
C GLU A 79 16.39 16.14 9.02
N PRO A 80 15.36 15.86 9.85
CA PRO A 80 13.97 16.13 9.47
C PRO A 80 13.81 17.64 9.26
N HIS A 81 13.49 18.04 8.03
CA HIS A 81 13.11 19.41 7.73
C HIS A 81 11.95 19.84 8.64
N LYS A 82 12.22 20.82 9.52
CA LYS A 82 11.20 21.55 10.27
C LYS A 82 10.30 22.27 9.27
N VAL A 83 9.21 21.63 8.88
CA VAL A 83 8.14 22.26 8.11
C VAL A 83 7.54 23.35 8.99
N LYS A 84 7.79 24.63 8.65
CA LYS A 84 7.04 25.76 9.20
C LYS A 84 5.65 25.75 8.59
N HIS A 85 4.76 24.96 9.16
CA HIS A 85 3.32 25.18 8.97
C HIS A 85 2.84 26.14 10.05
N ASP A 86 2.34 27.30 9.63
CA ASP A 86 1.52 28.18 10.45
C ASP A 86 0.19 27.48 10.76
N MET A 87 0.19 26.67 11.81
CA MET A 87 -0.94 26.31 12.66
C MET A 87 -0.37 25.48 13.81
N ASN A 88 -0.95 25.59 15.02
CA ASN A 88 -0.59 24.89 16.26
C ASN A 88 -0.39 23.36 16.10
N ILE A 89 0.71 22.94 15.47
CA ILE A 89 1.12 21.56 15.19
C ILE A 89 2.60 21.37 15.63
N ALA A 90 3.14 22.28 16.45
CA ALA A 90 4.51 22.19 16.94
C ALA A 90 4.78 21.02 17.90
N ALA A 91 3.73 20.36 18.42
CA ALA A 91 3.84 19.20 19.31
C ALA A 91 3.82 17.83 18.56
N PHE A 92 3.69 17.82 17.23
CA PHE A 92 3.37 16.61 16.45
C PHE A 92 4.55 16.08 15.60
N THR A 93 5.76 16.62 15.81
CA THR A 93 6.84 16.55 14.81
C THR A 93 7.63 15.24 14.76
N ASP A 94 7.55 14.32 15.73
CA ASP A 94 8.39 13.10 15.70
C ASP A 94 7.66 11.82 15.26
N THR A 95 6.40 11.61 15.64
CA THR A 95 5.73 10.30 15.39
C THR A 95 5.14 10.13 13.99
N ASN A 96 4.77 11.22 13.32
CA ASN A 96 4.14 11.20 11.98
C ASN A 96 4.93 12.07 10.97
N ALA A 97 6.22 12.31 11.20
CA ALA A 97 7.03 13.14 10.31
C ALA A 97 7.00 12.64 8.85
N LEU A 98 7.22 11.34 8.65
CA LEU A 98 7.24 10.71 7.33
C LEU A 98 5.88 10.81 6.61
N PHE A 99 4.78 10.76 7.36
CA PHE A 99 3.42 10.95 6.85
C PHE A 99 3.24 12.35 6.25
N PHE A 100 3.65 13.40 6.96
CA PHE A 100 3.50 14.78 6.47
C PHE A 100 4.46 15.09 5.31
N THR A 101 5.69 14.56 5.34
CA THR A 101 6.63 14.68 4.22
C THR A 101 6.05 14.09 2.94
N PHE A 102 5.42 12.91 3.03
CA PHE A 102 4.78 12.27 1.88
C PHE A 102 3.64 13.11 1.31
N ILE A 103 2.75 13.65 2.16
CA ILE A 103 1.64 14.51 1.71
C ILE A 103 2.17 15.74 0.99
N TYR A 104 3.15 16.44 1.59
CA TYR A 104 3.74 17.64 1.00
C TYR A 104 4.36 17.37 -0.37
N ALA A 105 5.13 16.28 -0.50
CA ALA A 105 5.75 15.91 -1.76
C ALA A 105 4.72 15.56 -2.85
N ILE A 106 3.61 14.90 -2.49
CA ILE A 106 2.53 14.60 -3.44
C ILE A 106 1.76 15.87 -3.83
N ASP A 107 1.58 16.80 -2.91
CA ASP A 107 0.92 18.07 -3.19
C ASP A 107 1.72 18.91 -4.19
N GLU A 108 3.02 19.03 -3.97
CA GLU A 108 3.92 19.72 -4.89
C GLU A 108 3.95 19.05 -6.28
N LEU A 109 3.98 17.72 -6.31
CA LEU A 109 3.93 16.94 -7.55
C LEU A 109 2.60 17.17 -8.30
N TYR A 110 1.49 17.19 -7.57
CA TYR A 110 0.16 17.35 -8.14
C TYR A 110 -0.02 18.75 -8.72
N ASP A 111 0.46 19.80 -8.04
CA ASP A 111 0.40 21.17 -8.54
C ASP A 111 1.19 21.31 -9.85
N ALA A 112 2.41 20.77 -9.89
CA ALA A 112 3.21 20.76 -11.11
C ALA A 112 2.55 19.92 -12.24
N TYR A 113 1.90 18.81 -11.90
CA TYR A 113 1.11 18.02 -12.86
C TYR A 113 -0.10 18.79 -13.39
N GLN A 114 -0.82 19.55 -12.56
CA GLN A 114 -1.92 20.41 -13.02
C GLN A 114 -1.44 21.48 -13.99
N CYS A 115 -0.28 22.11 -13.75
CA CYS A 115 0.34 23.03 -14.71
C CYS A 115 0.54 22.39 -16.09
N LEU A 116 1.05 21.16 -16.12
CA LEU A 116 1.27 20.41 -17.37
C LEU A 116 -0.06 20.03 -18.06
N GLU A 117 -1.09 19.69 -17.30
CA GLU A 117 -2.42 19.40 -17.86
C GLU A 117 -3.11 20.65 -18.42
N MET A 118 -2.87 21.85 -17.86
CA MET A 118 -3.40 23.11 -18.40
C MET A 118 -2.85 23.45 -19.79
N ILE A 119 -1.67 22.93 -20.14
CA ILE A 119 -1.01 23.17 -21.42
C ILE A 119 -1.55 22.25 -22.52
N LYS A 120 -2.11 21.09 -22.16
CA LYS A 120 -2.61 20.08 -23.11
C LYS A 120 -3.73 20.54 -24.05
N PRO A 121 -4.79 21.25 -23.62
CA PRO A 121 -5.87 21.65 -24.53
C PRO A 121 -5.37 22.57 -25.65
N ARG A 122 -4.43 23.46 -25.29
CA ARG A 122 -3.79 24.38 -26.23
C ARG A 122 -2.85 23.65 -27.18
N LEU A 123 -2.08 22.68 -26.67
CA LEU A 123 -1.23 21.80 -27.48
C LEU A 123 -2.05 20.89 -28.41
N PHE A 124 -3.24 20.45 -27.99
CA PHE A 124 -4.16 19.69 -28.83
C PHE A 124 -4.73 20.53 -29.98
N TYR A 125 -5.11 21.78 -29.72
CA TYR A 125 -5.48 22.75 -30.76
C TYR A 125 -4.32 23.03 -31.73
N LEU A 126 -3.11 23.16 -31.19
CA LEU A 126 -1.79 22.96 -31.81
C LEU A 126 -1.75 21.86 -32.89
N ASN A 127 -2.08 20.64 -32.46
CA ASN A 127 -1.90 19.42 -33.23
C ASN A 127 -3.00 19.14 -34.25
N GLN A 128 -4.25 19.48 -33.91
CA GLN A 128 -5.41 19.19 -34.75
C GLN A 128 -5.35 19.95 -36.08
N SER A 129 -4.83 21.17 -36.06
CA SER A 129 -4.61 21.96 -37.28
C SER A 129 -3.33 21.57 -38.02
N ALA A 130 -2.35 21.00 -37.32
CA ALA A 130 -1.08 20.57 -37.87
C ALA A 130 -1.10 19.14 -38.45
N ASN A 131 -2.22 18.40 -38.41
CA ASN A 131 -2.30 16.97 -38.78
C ASN A 131 -1.20 16.12 -38.12
N SER A 132 -0.88 16.41 -36.86
CA SER A 132 0.19 15.76 -36.10
C SER A 132 -0.42 14.90 -34.99
N THR A 133 0.00 13.64 -34.87
CA THR A 133 -0.37 12.77 -33.73
C THR A 133 0.56 13.07 -32.56
N SER A 134 0.16 13.98 -31.66
CA SER A 134 0.86 14.09 -30.36
C SER A 134 0.64 12.81 -29.56
N ASN A 135 1.69 12.01 -29.42
CA ASN A 135 1.70 10.81 -28.60
C ASN A 135 1.96 11.11 -27.11
N LEU A 136 2.01 12.39 -26.70
CA LEU A 136 2.37 12.79 -25.35
C LEU A 136 1.29 12.38 -24.34
N ASN A 137 1.45 11.18 -23.80
CA ASN A 137 0.72 10.74 -22.63
C ASN A 137 1.50 11.15 -21.38
N THR A 138 1.31 12.38 -20.93
CA THR A 138 1.97 12.96 -19.73
C THR A 138 1.88 12.03 -18.51
N LYS A 139 0.78 11.27 -18.36
CA LYS A 139 0.63 10.29 -17.27
C LYS A 139 1.63 9.15 -17.39
N ILE A 140 1.80 8.58 -18.59
CA ILE A 140 2.76 7.49 -18.83
C ILE A 140 4.20 8.01 -18.73
N THR A 141 4.50 9.19 -19.25
CA THR A 141 5.85 9.78 -19.16
C THR A 141 6.22 10.08 -17.72
N LEU A 142 5.34 10.75 -16.95
CA LEU A 142 5.52 11.01 -15.53
C LEU A 142 5.74 9.70 -14.76
N HIS A 143 4.87 8.74 -15.01
CA HIS A 143 4.96 7.42 -14.42
C HIS A 143 6.32 6.75 -14.68
N ASN A 144 6.76 6.69 -15.95
CA ASN A 144 8.00 6.01 -16.32
C ASN A 144 9.23 6.73 -15.76
N ALA A 145 9.21 8.06 -15.72
CA ALA A 145 10.28 8.87 -15.15
C ALA A 145 10.39 8.66 -13.64
N LEU A 146 9.26 8.62 -12.91
CA LEU A 146 9.24 8.33 -11.48
C LEU A 146 9.84 6.96 -11.16
N LEU A 147 9.40 5.89 -11.85
CA LEU A 147 9.94 4.56 -11.62
C LEU A 147 11.42 4.42 -11.96
N ALA A 148 11.89 5.11 -13.00
CA ALA A 148 13.29 5.04 -13.42
C ALA A 148 14.25 5.64 -12.37
N GLN A 149 13.76 6.48 -11.46
CA GLN A 149 14.55 7.18 -10.46
C GLN A 149 14.12 6.84 -9.02
N LEU A 150 13.46 5.70 -8.81
CA LEU A 150 12.88 5.29 -7.52
C LEU A 150 13.96 5.13 -6.43
N PRO A 151 13.92 5.93 -5.33
CA PRO A 151 14.81 5.78 -4.20
C PRO A 151 14.46 4.55 -3.33
N PRO A 152 15.44 3.89 -2.70
CA PRO A 152 15.20 2.71 -1.87
C PRO A 152 14.40 3.03 -0.58
N SER A 153 14.57 4.24 -0.04
CA SER A 153 13.91 4.72 1.18
C SER A 153 12.41 5.01 0.99
N PHE A 154 11.95 5.20 -0.25
CA PHE A 154 10.59 5.64 -0.56
C PHE A 154 9.51 4.72 0.03
N ASN A 155 9.71 3.41 -0.01
CA ASN A 155 8.74 2.45 0.50
C ASN A 155 8.44 2.66 1.99
N ASN A 156 9.39 3.17 2.78
CA ASN A 156 9.17 3.43 4.21
C ASN A 156 8.16 4.55 4.42
N PHE A 157 8.25 5.64 3.64
CA PHE A 157 7.31 6.76 3.72
C PHE A 157 5.89 6.34 3.32
N VAL A 158 5.78 5.54 2.26
CA VAL A 158 4.48 5.03 1.81
C VAL A 158 3.90 4.04 2.82
N CYS A 159 4.73 3.17 3.39
CA CYS A 159 4.31 2.26 4.46
C CYS A 159 3.78 3.04 5.67
N ASP A 160 4.50 4.04 6.16
CA ASP A 160 4.06 4.87 7.29
C ASP A 160 2.77 5.62 7.00
N PHE A 161 2.62 6.16 5.78
CA PHE A 161 1.41 6.83 5.35
C PHE A 161 0.18 5.90 5.43
N TYR A 162 0.28 4.70 4.86
CA TYR A 162 -0.82 3.75 4.88
C TYR A 162 -0.98 3.04 6.23
N CYS A 163 0.07 2.95 7.06
CA CYS A 163 -0.03 2.52 8.46
C CYS A 163 -0.96 3.44 9.24
N VAL A 164 -0.77 4.77 9.12
CA VAL A 164 -1.64 5.77 9.73
C VAL A 164 -3.07 5.60 9.21
N HIS A 165 -3.25 5.47 7.90
CA HIS A 165 -4.57 5.27 7.31
C HIS A 165 -5.27 4.01 7.82
N PHE A 166 -4.55 2.88 7.91
CA PHE A 166 -5.09 1.61 8.41
C PHE A 166 -5.54 1.73 9.87
N ARG A 167 -4.74 2.36 10.74
CA ARG A 167 -5.12 2.60 12.15
C ARG A 167 -6.36 3.47 12.27
N LEU A 168 -6.46 4.53 11.47
CA LEU A 168 -7.64 5.39 11.46
C LEU A 168 -8.89 4.63 10.99
N PHE A 169 -8.73 3.72 10.02
CA PHE A 169 -9.82 2.89 9.52
C PHE A 169 -10.27 1.84 10.54
N THR A 170 -9.36 1.19 11.26
CA THR A 170 -9.68 0.15 12.26
C THR A 170 -10.03 0.69 13.64
N LYS A 171 -10.02 2.02 13.82
CA LYS A 171 -10.38 2.69 15.09
C LYS A 171 -11.76 2.26 15.60
N ASP A 172 -12.77 2.23 14.73
CA ASP A 172 -14.15 1.91 15.14
C ASP A 172 -14.32 0.41 15.44
N SER A 173 -13.57 -0.45 14.73
CA SER A 173 -13.55 -1.90 14.97
C SER A 173 -12.82 -2.27 16.27
N THR A 174 -11.77 -1.53 16.63
CA THR A 174 -11.02 -1.74 17.89
C THR A 174 -11.76 -1.19 19.11
N LEU A 175 -12.50 -0.09 18.96
CA LEU A 175 -13.43 0.40 19.99
C LEU A 175 -14.54 -0.62 20.30
N SER A 176 -15.04 -1.35 19.29
CA SER A 176 -16.09 -2.36 19.51
C SER A 176 -15.57 -3.64 20.17
N LEU A 177 -14.30 -4.00 19.98
CA LEU A 177 -13.66 -5.15 20.66
C LEU A 177 -13.27 -4.86 22.12
N ASN A 178 -12.86 -3.62 22.43
CA ASN A 178 -12.39 -3.24 23.76
C ASN A 178 -13.51 -2.91 24.76
N THR A 179 -14.79 -2.95 24.36
CA THR A 179 -15.94 -2.63 25.23
C THR A 179 -16.33 -3.75 26.20
N LEU A 180 -15.65 -4.90 26.17
CA LEU A 180 -16.03 -6.04 27.00
C LEU A 180 -15.12 -6.28 28.23
N ASP A 181 -13.89 -5.78 28.29
CA ASP A 181 -13.00 -6.04 29.44
C ASP A 181 -11.88 -5.00 29.59
N SER A 182 -12.15 -3.83 30.18
CA SER A 182 -11.13 -3.02 30.88
C SER A 182 -11.75 -1.84 31.64
N GLU A 183 -12.13 -2.08 32.89
CA GLU A 183 -12.21 -1.02 33.93
C GLU A 183 -10.80 -0.61 34.37
N VAL A 184 -9.94 -0.23 33.42
CA VAL A 184 -8.63 0.38 33.72
C VAL A 184 -8.62 1.75 33.06
N PHE A 185 -9.06 2.75 33.83
CA PHE A 185 -8.85 4.16 33.54
C PHE A 185 -7.35 4.44 33.60
N THR A 186 -6.67 4.31 32.46
CA THR A 186 -5.40 5.00 32.20
C THR A 186 -5.59 5.86 30.97
N GLU A 187 -4.98 7.04 30.99
CA GLU A 187 -4.95 8.04 29.92
C GLU A 187 -4.28 7.44 28.67
N LEU A 188 -4.97 6.55 27.96
CA LEU A 188 -4.45 5.97 26.73
C LEU A 188 -4.59 6.99 25.60
N PRO A 189 -3.54 7.20 24.80
CA PRO A 189 -3.65 8.02 23.60
C PRO A 189 -4.65 7.37 22.63
N CYS A 190 -5.27 8.21 21.80
CA CYS A 190 -6.25 7.77 20.81
C CYS A 190 -5.67 6.67 19.91
N SER A 191 -6.35 5.52 19.85
CA SER A 191 -5.95 4.35 19.04
C SER A 191 -5.76 4.62 17.54
N GLY A 192 -6.30 5.74 17.02
CA GLY A 192 -6.15 6.15 15.63
C GLY A 192 -4.99 7.12 15.40
N CYS A 193 -4.96 8.24 16.12
CA CYS A 193 -3.99 9.32 15.88
C CYS A 193 -2.78 9.30 16.84
N ASN A 194 -2.76 8.43 17.83
CA ASN A 194 -1.76 8.36 18.90
C ASN A 194 -1.57 9.69 19.66
N VAL A 195 -2.61 10.50 19.72
CA VAL A 195 -2.67 11.77 20.47
C VAL A 195 -3.65 11.61 21.64
N ASP A 196 -3.43 12.32 22.73
CA ASP A 196 -4.36 12.39 23.86
C ASP A 196 -5.81 12.58 23.39
N LEU A 197 -6.74 11.94 24.11
CA LEU A 197 -8.18 11.91 23.75
C LEU A 197 -8.77 13.31 23.58
N ASP A 198 -8.29 14.28 24.37
CA ASP A 198 -8.73 15.68 24.35
C ASP A 198 -8.28 16.45 23.09
N GLN A 199 -7.28 15.96 22.35
CA GLN A 199 -6.74 16.58 21.14
C GLN A 199 -6.80 15.65 19.91
N CYS A 200 -7.71 14.68 19.92
CA CYS A 200 -7.86 13.72 18.84
C CYS A 200 -8.07 14.39 17.47
N CYS A 201 -7.15 14.15 16.53
CA CYS A 201 -7.16 14.73 15.18
C CYS A 201 -7.51 13.73 14.06
N CYS A 202 -8.10 12.58 14.41
CA CYS A 202 -8.42 11.49 13.45
C CYS A 202 -9.19 11.96 12.21
N GLN A 203 -10.20 12.83 12.38
CA GLN A 203 -10.99 13.31 11.24
C GLN A 203 -10.12 14.08 10.23
N LYS A 204 -9.29 15.00 10.71
CA LYS A 204 -8.38 15.78 9.86
C LYS A 204 -7.36 14.89 9.16
N LEU A 205 -6.80 13.91 9.86
CA LEU A 205 -5.86 12.95 9.26
C LEU A 205 -6.53 12.13 8.14
N THR A 206 -7.76 11.66 8.36
CA THR A 206 -8.53 10.93 7.33
C THR A 206 -8.83 11.83 6.12
N GLU A 207 -9.21 13.08 6.33
CA GLU A 207 -9.44 14.05 5.25
C GLU A 207 -8.17 14.29 4.43
N MET A 208 -7.01 14.46 5.08
CA MET A 208 -5.72 14.60 4.40
C MET A 208 -5.35 13.36 3.60
N VAL A 209 -5.50 12.17 4.17
CA VAL A 209 -5.21 10.90 3.46
C VAL A 209 -6.11 10.75 2.23
N ASN A 210 -7.39 11.03 2.37
CA ASN A 210 -8.35 10.95 1.27
C ASN A 210 -8.00 11.95 0.16
N ALA A 211 -7.62 13.18 0.52
CA ALA A 211 -7.17 14.18 -0.44
C ALA A 211 -5.92 13.71 -1.21
N THR A 212 -4.93 13.16 -0.52
CA THR A 212 -3.71 12.64 -1.14
C THR A 212 -3.98 11.42 -2.04
N ASN A 213 -4.81 10.47 -1.60
CA ASN A 213 -5.22 9.33 -2.42
C ASN A 213 -5.95 9.78 -3.69
N MET A 214 -6.80 10.81 -3.60
CA MET A 214 -7.47 11.39 -4.77
C MET A 214 -6.49 12.04 -5.75
N LYS A 215 -5.45 12.74 -5.25
CA LYS A 215 -4.37 13.29 -6.09
C LYS A 215 -3.60 12.16 -6.80
N LEU A 216 -3.23 11.10 -6.08
CA LEU A 216 -2.56 9.91 -6.63
C LEU A 216 -3.41 9.19 -7.68
N LEU A 217 -4.72 9.07 -7.46
CA LEU A 217 -5.65 8.46 -8.40
C LEU A 217 -5.76 9.27 -9.70
N LYS A 218 -5.91 10.60 -9.60
CA LYS A 218 -5.97 11.50 -10.77
C LYS A 218 -4.71 11.42 -11.64
N MET A 219 -3.54 11.32 -10.99
CA MET A 219 -2.25 11.14 -11.65
C MET A 219 -2.02 9.72 -12.18
N GLY A 220 -2.82 8.73 -11.75
CA GLY A 220 -2.67 7.33 -12.15
C GLY A 220 -1.45 6.64 -11.51
N LEU A 221 -1.02 7.11 -10.33
CA LEU A 221 0.21 6.66 -9.66
C LEU A 221 -0.05 5.65 -8.52
N ILE A 222 -1.31 5.47 -8.11
CA ILE A 222 -1.66 4.67 -6.92
C ILE A 222 -1.24 3.19 -7.04
N ASP A 223 -1.59 2.49 -8.11
CA ASP A 223 -1.28 1.06 -8.27
C ASP A 223 0.22 0.77 -8.27
N ARG A 224 1.03 1.70 -8.78
CA ARG A 224 2.45 1.47 -9.06
C ARG A 224 3.40 2.03 -8.02
N LEU A 225 3.07 3.16 -7.38
CA LEU A 225 3.86 3.70 -6.26
C LEU A 225 3.44 3.11 -4.91
N ALA A 226 2.14 2.85 -4.71
CA ALA A 226 1.64 2.36 -3.42
C ALA A 226 1.49 0.83 -3.37
N GLY A 227 1.38 0.14 -4.50
CA GLY A 227 1.06 -1.29 -4.54
C GLY A 227 2.02 -2.19 -3.75
N SER A 228 3.34 -1.99 -3.87
CA SER A 228 4.35 -2.77 -3.14
C SER A 228 4.29 -2.54 -1.63
N ALA A 229 4.23 -1.26 -1.23
CA ALA A 229 4.15 -0.84 0.16
C ALA A 229 2.85 -1.31 0.83
N LEU A 230 1.70 -1.18 0.14
CA LEU A 230 0.41 -1.71 0.60
C LEU A 230 0.46 -3.22 0.81
N THR A 231 1.08 -3.97 -0.12
CA THR A 231 1.25 -5.42 0.02
C THR A 231 2.06 -5.76 1.27
N ALA A 232 3.19 -5.07 1.47
CA ALA A 232 4.06 -5.31 2.61
C ALA A 232 3.36 -5.00 3.93
N LEU A 233 2.67 -3.85 4.00
CA LEU A 233 1.90 -3.43 5.17
C LEU A 233 0.81 -4.45 5.53
N ILE A 234 -0.01 -4.88 4.57
CA ILE A 234 -1.07 -5.84 4.84
C ILE A 234 -0.50 -7.17 5.33
N LYS A 235 0.61 -7.63 4.76
CA LYS A 235 1.30 -8.85 5.23
C LYS A 235 1.75 -8.72 6.68
N VAL A 236 2.27 -7.56 7.09
CA VAL A 236 2.62 -7.29 8.49
C VAL A 236 1.37 -7.30 9.36
N LYS A 237 0.28 -6.63 8.95
CA LYS A 237 -0.97 -6.60 9.72
C LYS A 237 -1.65 -7.97 9.83
N ILE A 238 -1.57 -8.82 8.81
CA ILE A 238 -2.03 -10.22 8.88
C ILE A 238 -1.22 -10.98 9.93
N LYS A 239 0.11 -10.83 9.94
CA LYS A 239 0.98 -11.49 10.93
C LYS A 239 0.66 -11.05 12.35
N GLU A 240 0.53 -9.74 12.58
CA GLU A 240 0.15 -9.17 13.88
C GLU A 240 -1.22 -9.71 14.33
N HIS A 241 -2.24 -9.64 13.46
CA HIS A 241 -3.58 -10.10 13.80
C HIS A 241 -3.65 -11.61 14.11
N ILE A 242 -2.91 -12.44 13.38
CA ILE A 242 -2.79 -13.88 13.67
C ILE A 242 -2.10 -14.09 15.03
N ASN A 243 -1.03 -13.35 15.29
CA ASN A 243 -0.30 -13.46 16.55
C ASN A 243 -1.19 -13.10 17.75
N ASP A 244 -1.96 -12.02 17.64
CA ASP A 244 -2.82 -11.54 18.72
C ASP A 244 -4.06 -12.42 18.94
N THR A 245 -4.55 -13.10 17.91
CA THR A 245 -5.80 -13.89 17.96
C THR A 245 -5.57 -15.37 18.25
N CYS A 246 -4.47 -15.94 17.76
CA CYS A 246 -4.29 -17.40 17.70
C CYS A 246 -3.22 -17.94 18.66
N VAL A 247 -2.25 -17.13 19.11
CA VAL A 247 -1.15 -17.61 19.95
C VAL A 247 -1.68 -18.00 21.34
N GLY A 248 -1.38 -19.23 21.75
CA GLY A 248 -1.79 -19.78 23.04
C GLY A 248 -3.28 -20.15 23.18
N ILE A 249 -4.10 -19.95 22.15
CA ILE A 249 -5.54 -20.26 22.17
C ILE A 249 -5.84 -21.36 21.15
N PHE A 250 -5.83 -22.62 21.60
CA PHE A 250 -5.97 -23.80 20.74
C PHE A 250 -7.34 -24.49 20.82
N ASP A 251 -8.19 -24.05 21.75
CA ASP A 251 -9.47 -24.63 22.11
C ASP A 251 -10.62 -24.29 21.15
N ARG A 252 -10.37 -23.44 20.16
CA ARG A 252 -11.36 -22.99 19.17
C ARG A 252 -10.76 -22.84 17.77
N SER A 253 -11.61 -22.94 16.75
CA SER A 253 -11.25 -22.70 15.36
C SER A 253 -11.19 -21.21 15.07
N HIS A 254 -10.11 -20.75 14.44
CA HIS A 254 -9.87 -19.34 14.12
C HIS A 254 -9.93 -19.05 12.62
N LEU A 255 -9.85 -20.08 11.76
CA LEU A 255 -9.77 -19.88 10.31
C LEU A 255 -10.91 -19.06 9.72
N LYS A 256 -12.17 -19.36 10.11
CA LYS A 256 -13.33 -18.60 9.62
C LYS A 256 -13.27 -17.14 10.04
N GLN A 257 -12.83 -16.86 11.27
CA GLN A 257 -12.70 -15.49 11.77
C GLN A 257 -11.62 -14.72 10.98
N LEU A 258 -10.49 -15.36 10.68
CA LEU A 258 -9.43 -14.76 9.87
C LEU A 258 -9.89 -14.49 8.42
N GLU A 259 -10.65 -15.41 7.82
CA GLU A 259 -11.25 -15.22 6.50
C GLU A 259 -12.23 -14.05 6.48
N THR A 260 -13.11 -13.96 7.47
CA THR A 260 -14.05 -12.85 7.63
C THR A 260 -13.31 -11.53 7.83
N TRP A 261 -12.27 -11.51 8.67
CA TRP A 261 -11.47 -10.30 8.88
C TRP A 261 -10.78 -9.81 7.60
N ILE A 262 -10.23 -10.71 6.77
CA ILE A 262 -9.68 -10.31 5.46
C ILE A 262 -10.77 -9.69 4.60
N ASN A 263 -11.95 -10.29 4.51
CA ASN A 263 -13.04 -9.80 3.67
C ASN A 263 -13.63 -8.47 4.15
N ASP A 264 -13.83 -8.32 5.45
CA ASP A 264 -14.61 -7.21 6.00
C ASP A 264 -13.75 -6.04 6.46
N VAL A 265 -12.48 -6.29 6.80
CA VAL A 265 -11.55 -5.22 7.22
C VAL A 265 -10.58 -4.90 6.10
N VAL A 266 -9.77 -5.87 5.69
CA VAL A 266 -8.67 -5.62 4.74
C VAL A 266 -9.18 -5.27 3.35
N MET A 267 -10.17 -6.01 2.83
CA MET A 267 -10.69 -5.77 1.48
C MET A 267 -11.54 -4.51 1.40
N ILE A 268 -12.31 -4.16 2.44
CA ILE A 268 -13.04 -2.88 2.48
C ILE A 268 -12.05 -1.72 2.53
N TRP A 269 -11.01 -1.81 3.37
CA TRP A 269 -9.96 -0.81 3.43
C TRP A 269 -9.22 -0.65 2.10
N LEU A 270 -8.79 -1.75 1.48
CA LEU A 270 -8.16 -1.71 0.15
C LEU A 270 -9.09 -1.07 -0.89
N THR A 271 -10.36 -1.47 -0.92
CA THR A 271 -11.32 -0.91 -1.86
C THR A 271 -11.45 0.60 -1.66
N SER A 272 -11.50 1.08 -0.40
CA SER A 272 -11.57 2.50 -0.07
C SER A 272 -10.40 3.34 -0.60
N ILE A 273 -9.22 2.72 -0.75
CA ILE A 273 -8.02 3.39 -1.29
C ILE A 273 -8.09 3.50 -2.81
N PHE A 274 -8.57 2.45 -3.49
CA PHE A 274 -8.56 2.35 -4.96
C PHE A 274 -9.82 2.88 -5.63
N THR A 275 -10.92 3.11 -4.89
CA THR A 275 -12.13 3.74 -5.42
C THR A 275 -12.13 5.23 -5.13
N GLU A 276 -12.51 6.02 -6.13
CA GLU A 276 -12.85 7.43 -5.96
C GLU A 276 -13.91 7.52 -4.84
N TRP A 277 -13.62 8.19 -3.73
CA TRP A 277 -14.53 8.31 -2.59
C TRP A 277 -15.78 9.09 -3.00
N LYS A 278 -16.73 8.41 -3.65
CA LYS A 278 -18.12 8.81 -3.75
C LYS A 278 -18.81 8.17 -2.55
N SER A 279 -19.71 8.93 -1.92
CA SER A 279 -20.44 8.61 -0.69
C SER A 279 -20.70 7.11 -0.48
N ARG A 280 -20.61 6.67 0.79
CA ARG A 280 -20.83 5.29 1.26
C ARG A 280 -22.11 4.60 0.75
N ASP A 281 -23.05 5.34 0.17
CA ASP A 281 -24.40 4.87 -0.19
C ASP A 281 -24.53 4.25 -1.60
N ASP A 282 -23.47 4.25 -2.43
CA ASP A 282 -23.58 3.74 -3.83
C ASP A 282 -22.50 2.71 -4.19
N ILE A 283 -22.12 1.86 -3.22
CA ILE A 283 -21.28 0.68 -3.48
C ILE A 283 -22.16 -0.44 -4.06
N SER A 284 -22.69 -0.21 -5.26
CA SER A 284 -23.12 -1.31 -6.12
C SER A 284 -21.88 -2.12 -6.51
N GLN A 285 -21.96 -3.45 -6.44
CA GLN A 285 -20.83 -4.38 -6.58
C GLN A 285 -20.08 -4.35 -7.94
N GLU A 286 -20.32 -3.39 -8.83
CA GLU A 286 -19.95 -3.52 -10.23
C GLU A 286 -18.57 -2.99 -10.65
N LYS A 287 -17.76 -2.37 -9.77
CA LYS A 287 -16.39 -1.97 -10.16
C LYS A 287 -15.33 -2.14 -9.08
N ILE A 288 -15.27 -3.29 -8.42
CA ILE A 288 -14.02 -3.66 -7.72
C ILE A 288 -12.93 -3.87 -8.79
N PRO A 289 -11.83 -3.10 -8.80
CA PRO A 289 -10.79 -3.25 -9.82
C PRO A 289 -10.25 -4.69 -9.84
N LYS A 290 -9.98 -5.24 -11.03
CA LYS A 290 -9.38 -6.59 -11.17
C LYS A 290 -8.08 -6.75 -10.37
N SER A 291 -7.34 -5.66 -10.18
CA SER A 291 -6.16 -5.62 -9.31
C SER A 291 -6.51 -5.99 -7.87
N VAL A 292 -7.55 -5.39 -7.29
CA VAL A 292 -8.04 -5.65 -5.91
C VAL A 292 -8.52 -7.10 -5.75
N GLN A 293 -9.17 -7.69 -6.75
CA GLN A 293 -9.55 -9.11 -6.71
C GLN A 293 -8.32 -10.04 -6.73
N ALA A 294 -7.31 -9.73 -7.53
CA ALA A 294 -6.06 -10.49 -7.54
C ALA A 294 -5.30 -10.36 -6.20
N PHE A 295 -5.40 -9.21 -5.53
CA PHE A 295 -4.90 -9.02 -4.17
C PHE A 295 -5.57 -9.96 -3.18
N LYS A 296 -6.91 -10.07 -3.21
CA LYS A 296 -7.66 -10.95 -2.32
C LYS A 296 -7.11 -12.38 -2.30
N VAL A 297 -6.95 -12.99 -3.48
CA VAL A 297 -6.46 -14.39 -3.59
C VAL A 297 -5.06 -14.54 -2.99
N LYS A 298 -4.14 -13.62 -3.31
CA LYS A 298 -2.77 -13.65 -2.79
C LYS A 298 -2.71 -13.45 -1.28
N LEU A 299 -3.55 -12.55 -0.74
CA LEU A 299 -3.61 -12.26 0.69
C LEU A 299 -4.23 -13.43 1.47
N THR A 300 -5.29 -14.05 0.94
CA THR A 300 -5.88 -15.25 1.53
C THR A 300 -4.90 -16.41 1.56
N TYR A 301 -4.14 -16.63 0.49
CA TYR A 301 -3.07 -17.64 0.48
C TYR A 301 -2.00 -17.35 1.53
N PHE A 302 -1.51 -16.10 1.58
CA PHE A 302 -0.52 -15.67 2.58
C PHE A 302 -1.03 -15.81 4.01
N MET A 303 -2.33 -15.60 4.26
CA MET A 303 -2.95 -15.81 5.57
C MET A 303 -2.91 -17.29 5.96
N TYR A 304 -3.33 -18.21 5.09
CA TYR A 304 -3.25 -19.64 5.38
C TYR A 304 -1.80 -20.09 5.62
N GLU A 305 -0.86 -19.58 4.83
CA GLU A 305 0.57 -19.89 4.99
C GLU A 305 1.07 -19.44 6.36
N THR A 306 0.81 -18.17 6.70
CA THR A 306 1.24 -17.56 7.97
C THR A 306 0.57 -18.23 9.17
N PHE A 307 -0.73 -18.53 9.09
CA PHE A 307 -1.48 -19.19 10.14
C PHE A 307 -0.93 -20.60 10.40
N ALA A 308 -0.77 -21.41 9.35
CA ALA A 308 -0.24 -22.76 9.56
C ALA A 308 1.22 -22.77 10.01
N GLN A 309 2.07 -21.81 9.58
CA GLN A 309 3.40 -21.64 10.18
C GLN A 309 3.33 -21.33 11.69
N ASN A 310 2.40 -20.46 12.11
CA ASN A 310 2.18 -20.11 13.51
C ASN A 310 1.66 -21.30 14.35
N VAL A 311 0.78 -22.12 13.78
CA VAL A 311 0.29 -23.35 14.43
C VAL A 311 1.41 -24.40 14.52
N ILE A 312 2.20 -24.57 13.45
CA ILE A 312 3.33 -25.51 13.40
C ILE A 312 4.41 -25.17 14.43
N SER A 313 4.71 -23.87 14.63
CA SER A 313 5.72 -23.44 15.62
C SER A 313 5.27 -23.73 17.07
N GLN A 314 3.96 -23.80 17.31
CA GLN A 314 3.35 -24.11 18.60
C GLN A 314 2.85 -25.55 18.71
N PHE A 315 3.12 -26.39 17.71
CA PHE A 315 2.49 -27.71 17.58
C PHE A 315 2.79 -28.64 18.76
N PHE A 316 3.96 -28.48 19.39
CA PHE A 316 4.29 -29.23 20.59
C PHE A 316 3.35 -28.91 21.77
N SER A 317 3.03 -27.62 21.98
CA SER A 317 2.08 -27.22 23.02
C SER A 317 0.67 -27.72 22.69
N ILE A 318 0.28 -27.66 21.42
CA ILE A 318 -0.99 -28.20 20.93
C ILE A 318 -1.11 -29.71 21.22
N ILE A 319 -0.03 -30.49 21.07
CA ILE A 319 -0.04 -31.94 21.39
C ILE A 319 -0.28 -32.17 22.89
N ILE A 320 0.29 -31.33 23.76
CA ILE A 320 0.12 -31.44 25.21
C ILE A 320 -1.33 -31.14 25.61
N ASP A 321 -1.92 -30.11 25.01
CA ASP A 321 -3.27 -29.63 25.33
C ASP A 321 -4.38 -30.47 24.68
N TYR A 322 -4.03 -31.58 24.02
CA TYR A 322 -5.00 -32.49 23.41
C TYR A 322 -5.73 -33.32 24.50
N PRO A 323 -7.07 -33.46 24.46
CA PRO A 323 -7.97 -33.30 23.31
C PRO A 323 -8.56 -31.90 23.11
N ASP A 324 -8.40 -30.99 24.06
CA ASP A 324 -9.05 -29.67 24.04
C ASP A 324 -8.54 -28.83 22.84
N SER A 325 -7.29 -29.06 22.42
CA SER A 325 -6.67 -28.45 21.24
C SER A 325 -7.11 -29.01 19.88
N SER A 326 -8.11 -29.91 19.81
CA SER A 326 -8.54 -30.52 18.55
C SER A 326 -8.93 -29.53 17.44
N PRO A 327 -9.58 -28.37 17.73
CA PRO A 327 -9.94 -27.41 16.70
C PRO A 327 -8.72 -26.82 15.96
N ALA A 328 -7.60 -26.61 16.66
CA ALA A 328 -6.36 -26.12 16.03
C ALA A 328 -5.74 -27.15 15.07
N ILE A 329 -5.89 -28.45 15.35
CA ILE A 329 -5.43 -29.54 14.48
C ILE A 329 -6.30 -29.63 13.23
N ASP A 330 -7.63 -29.49 13.39
CA ASP A 330 -8.57 -29.50 12.27
C ASP A 330 -8.33 -28.30 11.34
N ASP A 331 -8.10 -27.10 11.90
CA ASP A 331 -7.72 -25.91 11.15
C ASP A 331 -6.40 -26.12 10.39
N LEU A 332 -5.36 -26.65 11.05
CA LEU A 332 -4.09 -26.96 10.38
C LEU A 332 -4.27 -27.91 9.21
N LYS A 333 -5.13 -28.93 9.35
CA LYS A 333 -5.42 -29.88 8.28
C LYS A 333 -6.03 -29.17 7.07
N ILE A 334 -6.99 -28.27 7.27
CA ILE A 334 -7.58 -27.46 6.21
C ILE A 334 -6.50 -26.63 5.51
N CYS A 335 -5.58 -26.03 6.26
CA CYS A 335 -4.45 -25.29 5.68
C CYS A 335 -3.53 -26.18 4.86
N MET A 336 -3.21 -27.38 5.36
CA MET A 336 -2.31 -28.33 4.69
C MET A 336 -2.91 -28.94 3.41
N GLU A 337 -4.24 -28.96 3.28
CA GLU A 337 -4.92 -29.33 2.04
C GLU A 337 -4.76 -28.23 0.97
N LYS A 338 -4.57 -26.97 1.37
CA LYS A 338 -4.39 -25.81 0.49
C LYS A 338 -2.91 -25.49 0.22
N ILE A 339 -2.04 -25.76 1.18
CA ILE A 339 -0.61 -25.41 1.18
C ILE A 339 0.19 -26.60 1.70
N ASP A 340 1.02 -27.22 0.86
CA ASP A 340 1.79 -28.38 1.27
C ASP A 340 2.96 -27.96 2.19
N MET A 341 2.77 -28.14 3.50
CA MET A 341 3.76 -27.84 4.54
C MET A 341 4.22 -29.09 5.31
N ARG A 342 4.09 -30.29 4.74
CA ARG A 342 4.42 -31.55 5.43
C ARG A 342 5.88 -31.60 5.89
N VAL A 343 6.80 -31.21 5.00
CA VAL A 343 8.25 -31.18 5.31
C VAL A 343 8.52 -30.21 6.47
N TYR A 344 8.01 -28.98 6.36
CA TYR A 344 8.17 -27.95 7.38
C TYR A 344 7.60 -28.38 8.75
N LEU A 345 6.42 -29.01 8.77
CA LEU A 345 5.85 -29.57 9.99
C LEU A 345 6.76 -30.64 10.60
N THR A 346 7.25 -31.59 9.80
CA THR A 346 8.12 -32.67 10.30
C THR A 346 9.44 -32.17 10.85
N GLU A 347 10.07 -31.20 10.19
CA GLU A 347 11.34 -30.60 10.63
C GLU A 347 11.17 -29.74 11.88
N SER A 348 10.12 -28.91 11.91
CA SER A 348 9.79 -28.08 13.08
C SER A 348 9.47 -28.94 14.30
N LEU A 349 8.64 -29.98 14.14
CA LEU A 349 8.29 -30.90 15.22
C LEU A 349 9.52 -31.67 15.71
N ARG A 350 10.34 -32.20 14.80
CA ARG A 350 11.59 -32.87 15.16
C ARG A 350 12.48 -31.95 16.00
N SER A 351 12.70 -30.73 15.53
CA SER A 351 13.54 -29.73 16.22
C SER A 351 12.98 -29.39 17.60
N SER A 352 11.66 -29.23 17.72
CA SER A 352 10.99 -28.98 19.00
C SER A 352 11.11 -30.16 19.97
N LEU A 353 11.03 -31.40 19.49
CA LEU A 353 11.20 -32.60 20.30
C LEU A 353 12.64 -32.76 20.79
N GLU A 354 13.61 -32.56 19.89
CA GLU A 354 15.04 -32.56 20.20
C GLU A 354 15.39 -31.52 21.28
N ALA A 355 14.85 -30.32 21.16
CA ALA A 355 15.12 -29.22 22.08
C ALA A 355 14.42 -29.34 23.46
N ARG A 356 13.23 -29.95 23.54
CA ARG A 356 12.40 -29.93 24.77
C ARG A 356 12.34 -31.25 25.53
N ILE A 357 12.34 -32.38 24.84
CA ILE A 357 12.14 -33.71 25.47
C ILE A 357 13.38 -34.58 25.35
N LEU A 358 14.15 -34.46 24.26
CA LEU A 358 15.25 -35.39 23.97
C LEU A 358 16.62 -34.83 24.37
N HIS A 359 16.69 -33.90 25.33
CA HIS A 359 17.96 -33.48 25.91
C HIS A 359 18.29 -34.29 27.18
N PRO A 360 19.57 -34.53 27.51
CA PRO A 360 20.00 -35.44 28.60
C PRO A 360 19.53 -35.07 30.03
N GLY A 361 18.79 -33.98 30.20
CA GLY A 361 18.32 -33.46 31.49
C GLY A 361 16.83 -33.67 31.76
N VAL A 362 16.06 -34.24 30.84
CA VAL A 362 14.61 -34.48 31.01
C VAL A 362 14.35 -35.80 31.75
N ASN A 363 13.40 -35.81 32.68
CA ASN A 363 13.01 -37.01 33.41
C ASN A 363 12.39 -38.05 32.45
N THR A 364 12.83 -39.31 32.54
CA THR A 364 12.33 -40.42 31.72
C THR A 364 10.80 -40.58 31.81
N MET A 365 10.18 -40.22 32.94
CA MET A 365 8.72 -40.24 33.10
C MET A 365 8.00 -39.21 32.22
N ASP A 366 8.59 -38.03 32.01
CA ASP A 366 8.02 -36.98 31.16
C ASP A 366 8.11 -37.36 29.68
N ILE A 367 9.21 -38.02 29.30
CA ILE A 367 9.41 -38.60 27.96
C ILE A 367 8.34 -39.67 27.67
N LEU A 368 8.06 -40.56 28.61
CA LEU A 368 7.06 -41.62 28.46
C LEU A 368 5.63 -41.07 28.44
N THR A 369 5.36 -40.02 29.22
CA THR A 369 4.05 -39.36 29.26
C THR A 369 3.79 -38.63 27.94
N GLY A 370 4.73 -37.83 27.45
CA GLY A 370 4.64 -37.17 26.14
C GLY A 370 4.48 -38.14 24.97
N ASN A 371 5.24 -39.25 24.95
CA ASN A 371 5.11 -40.29 23.92
C ASN A 371 3.80 -41.07 24.02
N SER A 372 3.25 -41.24 25.22
CA SER A 372 1.94 -41.88 25.43
C SER A 372 0.81 -40.99 24.92
N TYR A 373 0.86 -39.67 25.13
CA TYR A 373 -0.10 -38.74 24.52
C TYR A 373 0.00 -38.71 22.99
N GLY A 374 1.23 -38.73 22.43
CA GLY A 374 1.45 -38.75 20.97
C GLY A 374 1.12 -40.09 20.28
N SER A 375 1.35 -41.22 20.95
CA SER A 375 1.17 -42.57 20.36
C SER A 375 -0.23 -43.15 20.57
N ASN A 376 -0.90 -42.83 21.69
CA ASN A 376 -2.16 -43.48 22.04
C ASN A 376 -3.37 -42.96 21.22
N LYS A 377 -3.22 -41.85 20.46
CA LYS A 377 -4.34 -41.25 19.71
C LYS A 377 -3.97 -40.66 18.34
N GLY A 378 -3.34 -41.45 17.47
CA GLY A 378 -3.58 -41.37 16.01
C GLY A 378 -2.76 -40.40 15.16
N LEU A 379 -1.90 -39.53 15.72
CA LEU A 379 -1.10 -38.59 14.92
C LEU A 379 0.08 -39.24 14.18
N LEU A 380 0.61 -40.37 14.66
CA LEU A 380 1.70 -41.13 13.99
C LEU A 380 1.26 -42.46 13.38
N THR A 381 0.05 -42.96 13.67
CA THR A 381 -0.42 -44.25 13.11
C THR A 381 -1.16 -44.12 11.79
N LYS A 382 -1.48 -42.91 11.31
CA LYS A 382 -2.02 -42.70 9.96
C LYS A 382 -0.95 -42.55 8.87
N THR A 383 0.30 -42.21 9.19
CA THR A 383 1.40 -42.26 8.20
C THR A 383 1.74 -43.69 7.78
N HIS A 384 1.50 -44.69 8.63
CA HIS A 384 1.62 -46.11 8.23
C HIS A 384 0.42 -46.67 7.45
N ARG A 385 -0.74 -45.98 7.39
CA ARG A 385 -1.86 -46.39 6.52
C ARG A 385 -1.79 -45.83 5.10
N TYR A 386 -0.99 -44.79 4.86
CA TYR A 386 -0.73 -44.30 3.50
C TYR A 386 0.44 -45.02 2.80
N SER A 387 1.22 -45.85 3.50
CA SER A 387 2.22 -46.73 2.86
C SER A 387 1.61 -48.00 2.23
N LYS A 388 0.31 -48.26 2.36
CA LYS A 388 -0.41 -49.35 1.67
C LYS A 388 -1.34 -48.87 0.56
N ALA A 389 -1.40 -47.58 0.28
CA ALA A 389 -2.07 -47.01 -0.90
C ALA A 389 -1.06 -46.63 -2.01
N SER A 390 0.21 -47.01 -1.87
CA SER A 390 1.26 -46.83 -2.88
C SER A 390 1.32 -47.93 -3.95
N CYS A 391 0.26 -48.73 -4.09
CA CYS A 391 0.13 -49.71 -5.17
C CYS A 391 -1.13 -49.46 -6.00
N HIS A 392 -1.35 -48.23 -6.48
CA HIS A 392 -2.22 -47.92 -7.63
C HIS A 392 -1.98 -46.49 -8.17
N TRP A 393 -0.71 -46.10 -8.27
CA TRP A 393 -0.29 -44.92 -9.04
C TRP A 393 1.01 -45.28 -9.77
N SER A 394 0.88 -46.08 -10.80
CA SER A 394 1.90 -46.33 -11.83
C SER A 394 1.15 -46.74 -13.10
N ASP A 395 0.82 -45.73 -13.91
CA ASP A 395 1.15 -45.62 -15.33
C ASP A 395 0.95 -44.15 -15.76
#